data_AF-A0A1Y3S2V9-F1
#
_entry.id   AF-A0A1Y3S2V9-F1
#
_cell.length_a   1.000
_cell.length_b   1.000
_cell.length_c   1.000
_cell.angle_alpha   90.00
_cell.angle_beta   90.00
_cell.angle_gamma   90.00
#
_symmetry.space_group_name_H-M   'P 1'
#
loop_
_entity.id
_entity.type
_entity.pdbx_description
1 polymer ?
#
loop_
_entity_poly.entity_id
_entity_poly.type
_entity_poly.pdbx_seq_one_letter_code
_entity_poly.pdbx_strand_id
1 'polypeptide(L)'
;MILIPLLLGAALIGIVASFWKDLVSFLRQAVEKVRQLVSGVVYGCKVFIKKMYEGIKEISRHYSKVDQHWEETTITRVVSESEVPSDILEKAKACEELDITDELEMQLESA
;
A
#
# COMPACT_ATOMS: atom_id res chain seq x y z
N MET A 1 -30.46 17.09 -13.75
CA MET A 1 -29.10 17.37 -13.22
C MET A 1 -28.56 16.19 -12.37
N ILE A 2 -28.75 14.94 -12.81
CA ILE A 2 -28.31 13.72 -12.07
C ILE A 2 -27.00 13.15 -12.66
N LEU A 3 -26.64 13.54 -13.90
CA LEU A 3 -25.46 13.02 -14.60
C LEU A 3 -24.14 13.38 -13.90
N ILE A 4 -24.05 14.60 -13.35
CA ILE A 4 -22.86 15.13 -12.68
C ILE A 4 -22.56 14.38 -11.37
N PRO A 5 -23.52 14.22 -10.42
CA PRO A 5 -23.26 13.44 -9.22
C PRO A 5 -23.01 11.95 -9.51
N LEU A 6 -23.62 11.37 -10.55
CA LEU A 6 -23.37 9.99 -10.97
C LEU A 6 -21.93 9.78 -11.50
N LEU A 7 -21.44 10.70 -12.34
CA LEU A 7 -20.07 10.66 -12.87
C LEU A 7 -19.02 10.85 -11.78
N LEU A 8 -19.26 11.77 -10.82
CA LEU A 8 -18.39 11.95 -9.67
C LEU A 8 -18.35 10.71 -8.78
N GLY A 9 -19.50 10.09 -8.50
CA GLY A 9 -19.58 8.85 -7.75
C GLY A 9 -18.83 7.70 -8.43
N ALA A 10 -19.01 7.51 -9.74
CA ALA A 10 -18.33 6.47 -10.51
C ALA A 10 -16.80 6.69 -10.57
N ALA A 11 -16.35 7.94 -10.70
CA ALA A 11 -14.93 8.28 -10.71
C ALA A 11 -14.26 7.97 -9.36
N LEU A 12 -14.90 8.32 -8.24
CA LEU A 12 -14.37 8.02 -6.90
C LEU A 12 -14.27 6.52 -6.65
N ILE A 13 -15.29 5.74 -7.03
CA ILE A 13 -15.28 4.28 -6.91
C ILE A 13 -14.15 3.67 -7.76
N GLY A 14 -13.94 4.20 -8.98
CA GLY A 14 -12.87 3.74 -9.87
C GLY A 14 -11.46 3.97 -9.30
N ILE A 15 -11.23 5.13 -8.68
CA ILE A 15 -9.93 5.46 -8.05
C ILE A 15 -9.65 4.52 -6.88
N VAL A 16 -10.64 4.30 -6.00
CA VAL A 16 -10.49 3.39 -4.86
C VAL A 16 -10.20 1.96 -5.31
N ALA A 17 -10.95 1.45 -6.29
CA ALA A 17 -10.73 0.10 -6.80
C ALA A 17 -9.35 -0.06 -7.48
N SER A 18 -8.92 0.93 -8.28
CA SER A 18 -7.60 0.90 -8.92
C SER A 18 -6.49 0.92 -7.89
N PHE A 19 -6.59 1.79 -6.88
CA PHE A 19 -5.61 1.91 -5.81
C PHE A 19 -5.36 0.57 -5.10
N TRP A 20 -6.42 -0.11 -4.64
CA TRP A 20 -6.26 -1.39 -3.94
C TRP A 20 -5.70 -2.49 -4.84
N LYS A 21 -6.15 -2.54 -6.10
CA LYS A 21 -5.61 -3.48 -7.08
C LYS A 21 -4.11 -3.24 -7.32
N ASP A 22 -3.71 -1.99 -7.47
CA ASP A 22 -2.33 -1.61 -7.73
C ASP A 22 -1.44 -1.82 -6.49
N LEU A 23 -1.97 -1.60 -5.29
CA LEU A 23 -1.30 -1.90 -4.02
C LEU A 23 -1.04 -3.40 -3.88
N VAL A 24 -2.06 -4.25 -4.09
CA VAL A 24 -1.91 -5.71 -4.06
C VAL A 24 -0.91 -6.19 -5.10
N SER A 25 -0.93 -5.63 -6.32
CA SER A 25 0.05 -5.92 -7.36
C SER A 25 1.48 -5.59 -6.91
N PHE A 26 1.67 -4.43 -6.29
CA PHE A 26 2.96 -4.04 -5.73
C PHE A 26 3.44 -4.99 -4.62
N LEU A 27 2.56 -5.37 -3.71
CA LEU A 27 2.91 -6.31 -2.63
C LEU A 27 3.32 -7.68 -3.17
N ARG A 28 2.64 -8.19 -4.21
CA ARG A 28 3.05 -9.44 -4.88
C ARG A 28 4.45 -9.33 -5.46
N GLN A 29 4.76 -8.23 -6.15
CA GLN A 29 6.09 -7.98 -6.68
C GLN A 29 7.14 -7.82 -5.57
N ALA A 30 6.77 -7.17 -4.47
CA ALA A 30 7.64 -6.98 -3.32
C ALA A 30 8.00 -8.32 -2.67
N VAL A 31 7.02 -9.19 -2.42
CA VAL A 31 7.23 -10.54 -1.90
C VAL A 31 8.11 -11.37 -2.84
N GLU A 32 7.90 -11.28 -4.14
CA GLU A 32 8.72 -12.01 -5.12
C GLU A 32 10.18 -11.55 -5.12
N LYS A 33 10.41 -10.23 -5.01
CA LYS A 33 11.77 -9.68 -4.82
C LYS A 33 12.39 -10.12 -3.50
N VAL A 34 11.64 -10.09 -2.39
CA VAL A 34 12.14 -10.51 -1.08
C VAL A 34 12.51 -12.00 -1.10
N ARG A 35 11.72 -12.86 -1.74
CA ARG A 35 12.04 -14.29 -1.91
C ARG A 35 13.34 -14.54 -2.67
N GLN A 36 13.73 -13.63 -3.57
CA GLN A 36 15.01 -13.73 -4.29
C GLN A 36 16.19 -13.26 -3.43
N LEU A 37 15.95 -12.34 -2.48
CA LEU A 37 16.98 -11.74 -1.63
C LEU A 37 17.21 -12.51 -0.33
N VAL A 38 16.15 -13.10 0.21
CA VAL A 38 16.16 -13.78 1.51
C VAL A 38 16.22 -15.30 1.29
N SER A 39 17.24 -15.94 1.84
CA SER A 39 17.43 -17.40 1.81
C SER A 39 16.54 -18.16 2.81
N GLY A 40 15.90 -17.46 3.75
CA GLY A 40 15.04 -17.98 4.80
C GLY A 40 13.53 -17.80 4.57
N VAL A 41 12.74 -18.05 5.61
CA VAL A 41 11.28 -17.89 5.60
C VAL A 41 10.90 -16.47 5.99
N VAL A 42 10.04 -15.82 5.20
CA VAL A 42 9.42 -14.53 5.54
C VAL A 42 8.30 -14.77 6.55
N TYR A 43 8.38 -14.13 7.71
CA TYR A 43 7.42 -14.33 8.81
C TYR A 43 6.26 -13.35 8.78
N GLY A 44 6.43 -12.17 8.17
CA GLY A 44 5.37 -11.16 8.12
C GLY A 44 5.73 -9.97 7.23
N CYS A 45 4.69 -9.21 6.87
CA CYS A 45 4.77 -7.98 6.10
C CYS A 45 3.94 -6.89 6.80
N LYS A 46 4.44 -5.66 6.85
CA LYS A 46 3.66 -4.47 7.21
C LYS A 46 3.66 -3.47 6.07
N VAL A 47 2.54 -2.78 5.87
CA VAL A 47 2.35 -1.83 4.78
C VAL A 47 2.05 -0.45 5.33
N PHE A 48 2.85 0.53 4.90
CA PHE A 48 2.74 1.91 5.33
C PHE A 48 2.63 2.86 4.14
N ILE A 49 1.97 3.98 4.37
CA ILE A 49 1.85 5.10 3.44
C ILE A 49 2.42 6.35 4.09
N LYS A 50 3.34 7.04 3.39
CA LYS A 50 3.99 8.27 3.85
C LYS A 50 3.86 9.37 2.81
N LYS A 51 3.41 10.55 3.23
CA LYS A 51 3.42 11.76 2.40
C LYS A 51 4.85 12.20 2.10
N MET A 52 5.12 12.50 0.83
CA MET A 52 6.36 13.10 0.36
C MET A 52 6.06 14.44 -0.33
N TYR A 53 7.09 15.27 -0.55
CA TYR A 53 6.92 16.59 -1.18
C TYR A 53 6.34 16.52 -2.60
N GLU A 54 6.66 15.47 -3.36
CA GLU A 54 6.26 15.27 -4.77
C GLU A 54 5.18 14.18 -4.96
N GLY A 55 4.68 13.57 -3.88
CA GLY A 55 3.73 12.46 -3.99
C GLY A 55 3.51 11.67 -2.71
N ILE A 56 3.13 10.40 -2.86
CA ILE A 56 2.91 9.47 -1.76
C ILE A 56 3.89 8.30 -1.89
N LYS A 57 4.50 7.91 -0.77
CA LYS A 57 5.38 6.75 -0.69
C LYS A 57 4.63 5.59 -0.08
N GLU A 58 4.52 4.48 -0.81
CA GLU A 58 4.07 3.21 -0.25
C GLU A 58 5.28 2.39 0.16
N ILE A 59 5.24 1.83 1.36
CA ILE A 59 6.35 1.17 2.03
C ILE A 59 5.87 -0.21 2.46
N SER A 60 6.56 -1.26 2.02
CA SER A 60 6.31 -2.63 2.46
C SER A 60 7.54 -3.16 3.19
N ARG A 61 7.41 -3.39 4.50
CA ARG A 61 8.47 -3.92 5.36
C ARG A 61 8.25 -5.41 5.57
N HIS A 62 9.27 -6.21 5.28
CA HIS A 62 9.24 -7.65 5.44
C HIS A 62 10.22 -8.08 6.52
N TYR A 63 9.76 -8.93 7.43
CA TYR A 63 10.57 -9.45 8.53
C TYR A 63 10.91 -10.92 8.28
N SER A 64 12.19 -11.23 8.26
CA SER A 64 12.70 -12.58 8.06
C SER A 64 13.71 -12.95 9.14
N LYS A 65 13.87 -14.26 9.37
CA LYS A 65 14.85 -14.78 10.34
C LYS A 65 15.89 -15.61 9.60
N VAL A 66 17.14 -15.17 9.64
CA VAL A 66 18.30 -15.84 9.04
C VAL A 66 19.32 -16.06 10.15
N ASP A 67 19.74 -17.31 10.37
CA ASP A 67 20.77 -17.68 11.35
C ASP A 67 20.62 -17.03 12.74
N GLN A 68 19.40 -17.08 13.30
CA GLN A 68 19.00 -16.49 14.58
C GLN A 68 18.99 -14.96 14.68
N HIS A 69 19.24 -14.25 13.58
CA HIS A 69 19.14 -12.80 13.49
C HIS A 69 17.85 -12.40 12.75
N TRP A 70 17.25 -11.29 13.19
CA TRP A 70 16.11 -10.69 12.49
C TRP A 70 16.62 -9.72 11.44
N GLU A 71 16.15 -9.91 10.21
CA GLU A 71 16.43 -9.02 9.09
C GLU A 71 15.13 -8.33 8.64
N GLU A 72 15.19 -7.00 8.49
CA GLU A 72 14.12 -6.19 7.91
C GLU A 72 14.49 -5.81 6.48
N THR A 73 13.63 -6.16 5.51
CA THR A 73 13.74 -5.69 4.12
C THR A 73 12.61 -4.74 3.81
N THR A 74 12.95 -3.48 3.50
CA THR A 74 11.98 -2.44 3.14
C THR A 74 11.99 -2.18 1.63
N ILE A 75 10.84 -2.38 0.98
CA ILE A 75 10.62 -2.03 -0.43
C ILE A 75 9.70 -0.82 -0.48
N THR A 76 10.09 0.22 -1.22
CA THR A 76 9.29 1.43 -1.35
C THR A 76 9.01 1.77 -2.80
N ARG A 77 7.82 2.31 -3.09
CA ARG A 77 7.48 2.95 -4.36
C ARG A 77 6.91 4.35 -4.14
N VAL A 78 7.05 5.21 -5.15
CA VAL A 78 6.42 6.54 -5.18
C VAL A 78 5.22 6.46 -6.11
N VAL A 79 4.08 6.97 -5.66
CA VAL A 79 2.81 7.04 -6.40
C VAL A 79 2.29 8.48 -6.41
N SER A 80 1.48 8.83 -7.41
CA SER A 80 0.88 10.16 -7.50
C SER A 80 -0.22 10.32 -6.44
N GLU A 81 -0.38 11.53 -5.89
CA GLU A 81 -1.49 11.83 -4.98
C GLU A 81 -2.86 11.60 -5.63
N SER A 82 -2.97 11.77 -6.94
CA SER A 82 -4.21 11.56 -7.70
C SER A 82 -4.63 10.09 -7.78
N GLU A 83 -3.71 9.18 -7.52
CA GLU A 83 -3.93 7.72 -7.54
C GLU A 83 -4.29 7.19 -6.16
N VAL A 84 -4.24 8.03 -5.12
CA VAL A 84 -4.54 7.66 -3.74
C VAL A 84 -5.94 8.15 -3.39
N PRO A 85 -6.80 7.29 -2.81
CA PRO A 85 -8.12 7.68 -2.31
C PRO A 85 -8.03 8.86 -1.35
N SER A 86 -8.99 9.79 -1.44
CA SER A 86 -8.94 11.06 -0.72
C SER A 86 -8.90 10.89 0.81
N ASP A 87 -9.60 9.88 1.33
CA ASP A 87 -9.63 9.54 2.76
C ASP A 87 -8.26 9.04 3.26
N ILE A 88 -7.58 8.18 2.49
CA ILE A 88 -6.23 7.70 2.79
C ILE A 88 -5.22 8.84 2.66
N LEU A 89 -5.36 9.66 1.62
CA LEU A 89 -4.49 10.82 1.37
C LEU A 89 -4.57 11.85 2.50
N GLU A 90 -5.77 12.12 3.02
CA GLU A 90 -5.98 13.03 4.16
C GLU A 90 -5.34 12.48 5.44
N LYS A 91 -5.56 11.19 5.76
CA LYS A 91 -4.90 10.53 6.90
C LYS A 91 -3.37 10.57 6.77
N ALA A 92 -2.83 10.30 5.58
CA ALA A 92 -1.40 10.30 5.33
C ALA A 92 -0.76 11.71 5.40
N LYS A 93 -1.53 12.78 5.21
CA LYS A 93 -1.07 14.16 5.43
C LYS A 93 -1.01 14.53 6.92
N ALA A 94 -1.84 13.91 7.75
CA ALA A 94 -1.94 14.20 9.18
C ALA A 94 -0.89 13.46 10.01
N CYS A 95 -0.28 12.40 9.47
CA CYS A 95 0.68 11.53 10.15
C CYS A 95 2.01 11.47 9.38
N GLU A 96 3.12 11.24 10.09
CA GLU A 96 4.42 11.05 9.43
C GLU A 96 4.48 9.74 8.62
N GLU A 97 3.83 8.69 9.13
CA GLU A 97 3.70 7.38 8.50
C GLU A 97 2.35 6.78 8.92
N LEU A 98 1.54 6.38 7.95
CA LEU A 98 0.23 5.77 8.17
C LEU A 98 0.35 4.26 7.94
N ASP A 99 0.18 3.46 8.98
CA ASP A 99 -0.01 2.00 8.85
C ASP A 99 -1.40 1.75 8.26
N ILE A 100 -1.47 1.00 7.16
CA ILE A 100 -2.73 0.65 6.48
C ILE A 100 -2.93 -0.86 6.39
N THR A 101 -2.24 -1.61 7.25
CA THR A 101 -2.28 -3.07 7.24
C THR A 101 -3.70 -3.59 7.49
N ASP A 102 -4.41 -3.01 8.45
CA ASP A 102 -5.79 -3.40 8.78
C ASP A 102 -6.75 -3.12 7.60
N GLU A 103 -6.66 -1.95 6.98
CA GLU A 103 -7.48 -1.63 5.80
C GLU A 103 -7.19 -2.58 4.62
N LEU A 104 -5.93 -2.95 4.41
CA LEU A 104 -5.55 -3.93 3.40
C LEU A 104 -6.15 -5.31 3.69
N GLU A 105 -6.08 -5.79 4.94
CA GLU A 105 -6.67 -7.07 5.35
C GLU A 105 -8.17 -7.11 5.08
N MET A 106 -8.90 -6.05 5.48
CA MET A 106 -10.32 -5.92 5.19
C MET A 106 -10.63 -5.99 3.69
N GLN A 107 -9.81 -5.34 2.85
CA GLN A 107 -9.99 -5.36 1.40
C GLN A 107 -9.77 -6.75 0.82
N LEU A 108 -8.77 -7.49 1.31
CA LEU A 108 -8.48 -8.86 0.88
C LEU A 108 -9.57 -9.85 1.28
N GLU A 109 -10.23 -9.65 2.42
CA GLU A 109 -11.38 -10.47 2.84
C GLU A 109 -12.65 -10.16 2.04
N SER A 110 -12.76 -8.95 1.50
CA SER A 110 -13.92 -8.48 0.72
C SER A 110 -13.80 -8.70 -0.80
N ALA A 111 -12.64 -9.15 -1.29
CA ALA A 111 -12.32 -9.38 -2.70
C ALA A 111 -12.63 -10.82 -3.15
#